data_AF-A0A8T6NKQ0-F1
#
_entry.id   AF-A0A8T6NKQ0-F1
#
_cell.length_a   1.000
_cell.length_b   1.000
_cell.length_c   1.000
_cell.angle_alpha   90.00
_cell.angle_beta   90.00
_cell.angle_gamma   90.00
#
_symmetry.space_group_name_H-M   'P 1'
#
loop_
_entity.id
_entity.type
_entity.pdbx_description
1 polymer ?
#
loop_
_entity_poly.entity_id
_entity_poly.type
_entity_poly.pdbx_seq_one_letter_code
_entity_poly.pdbx_strand_id
1 'polypeptide(L)'
;EFEAWEEKLPEVLMQIGQQALEQNNLHSISITHRTGVVLPGEVIVCILASSPHRAEAFAGCSWTIDELKRQAPIWKKENTKSGSFWIEGLG
;
A
#
# COMPACT_ATOMS: atom_id res chain seq x y z
N GLU A 1 -7.75 12.95 -1.17
CA GLU A 1 -8.64 11.98 -0.50
C GLU A 1 -8.38 10.62 -1.12
N PHE A 2 -8.35 9.57 -0.30
CA PHE A 2 -8.18 8.19 -0.76
C PHE A 2 -9.45 7.42 -0.48
N GLU A 3 -10.13 6.99 -1.54
CA GLU A 3 -11.27 6.07 -1.43
C GLU A 3 -10.78 4.66 -1.70
N ALA A 4 -11.40 3.66 -1.08
CA ALA A 4 -11.07 2.27 -1.29
C ALA A 4 -12.32 1.40 -1.31
N TRP A 5 -12.21 0.24 -1.94
CA TRP A 5 -13.20 -0.81 -1.73
C TRP A 5 -12.95 -1.44 -0.36
N GLU A 6 -13.63 -0.92 0.67
CA GLU A 6 -13.35 -1.23 2.08
C GLU A 6 -13.44 -2.72 2.41
N GLU A 7 -14.42 -3.43 1.84
CA GLU A 7 -14.59 -4.87 2.07
C GLU A 7 -13.47 -5.70 1.43
N LYS A 8 -12.97 -5.28 0.25
CA LYS A 8 -12.01 -6.06 -0.53
C LYS A 8 -10.55 -5.74 -0.18
N LEU A 9 -10.29 -4.51 0.27
CA LEU A 9 -8.94 -4.04 0.57
C LEU A 9 -8.20 -4.94 1.59
N PRO A 10 -8.80 -5.34 2.74
CA PRO A 10 -8.11 -6.22 3.70
C PRO A 10 -7.68 -7.55 3.09
N GLU A 11 -8.52 -8.16 2.24
CA GLU A 11 -8.21 -9.42 1.57
C GLU A 11 -7.02 -9.27 0.62
N VAL A 12 -7.01 -8.21 -0.18
CA VAL A 12 -5.91 -7.95 -1.14
C VAL A 12 -4.61 -7.66 -0.40
N LEU A 13 -4.63 -6.84 0.66
CA LEU A 13 -3.42 -6.57 1.45
C LEU A 13 -2.90 -7.84 2.14
N MET A 14 -3.79 -8.70 2.65
CA MET A 14 -3.42 -10.01 3.21
C MET A 14 -2.75 -10.91 2.17
N GLN A 15 -3.30 -10.97 0.95
CA GLN A 15 -2.73 -11.75 -0.16
C GLN A 15 -1.35 -11.25 -0.56
N ILE A 16 -1.18 -9.93 -0.70
CA ILE A 16 0.12 -9.32 -0.99
C ILE A 16 1.11 -9.64 0.13
N GLY A 17 0.70 -9.51 1.40
CA GLY A 17 1.54 -9.85 2.55
C GLY A 17 2.02 -11.30 2.51
N GLN A 18 1.11 -12.24 2.25
CA GLN A 18 1.45 -13.67 2.14
C GLN A 18 2.45 -13.95 1.02
N GLN A 19 2.23 -13.35 -0.15
CA GLN A 19 3.16 -13.49 -1.29
C GLN A 19 4.52 -12.87 -0.97
N ALA A 20 4.57 -11.74 -0.27
CA ALA A 20 5.82 -11.09 0.13
C ALA A 20 6.64 -11.99 1.07
N LEU A 21 5.97 -12.65 2.03
CA LEU A 21 6.60 -13.62 2.93
C LEU A 21 7.27 -14.75 2.15
N GLU A 22 6.54 -15.35 1.20
CA GLU A 22 7.00 -16.50 0.42
C GLU A 22 8.11 -16.13 -0.58
N GLN A 23 7.97 -15.02 -1.30
CA GLN A 23 8.88 -14.66 -2.40
C GLN A 23 10.17 -14.00 -1.93
N ASN A 24 10.16 -13.34 -0.77
CA ASN A 24 11.30 -12.53 -0.30
C ASN A 24 11.93 -13.09 0.99
N ASN A 25 11.56 -14.30 1.42
CA ASN A 25 12.11 -14.94 2.63
C ASN A 25 12.01 -14.05 3.89
N LEU A 26 10.85 -13.42 4.06
CA LEU A 26 10.58 -12.58 5.24
C LEU A 26 10.12 -13.44 6.42
N HIS A 27 10.43 -12.99 7.63
CA HIS A 27 9.91 -13.59 8.86
C HIS A 27 8.50 -13.08 9.18
N SER A 28 8.25 -11.78 9.01
CA SER A 28 6.93 -11.18 9.19
C SER A 28 6.76 -9.92 8.35
N ILE A 29 5.51 -9.59 8.02
CA ILE A 29 5.16 -8.35 7.34
C ILE A 29 3.85 -7.77 7.91
N SER A 30 3.77 -6.44 7.98
CA SER A 30 2.55 -5.71 8.30
C SER A 30 2.36 -4.56 7.32
N ILE A 31 1.13 -4.38 6.84
CA ILE A 31 0.77 -3.41 5.81
C ILE A 31 -0.42 -2.61 6.33
N THR A 32 -0.33 -1.29 6.28
CA THR A 32 -1.45 -0.40 6.60
C THR A 32 -1.50 0.74 5.60
N HIS A 33 -2.70 1.08 5.18
CA HIS A 33 -2.97 2.19 4.27
C HIS A 33 -4.12 3.04 4.82
N ARG A 34 -3.97 4.37 4.80
CA ARG A 34 -5.03 5.30 5.20
C ARG A 34 -6.06 5.49 4.09
N THR A 35 -7.32 5.60 4.46
CA THR A 35 -8.41 6.05 3.59
C THR A 35 -8.98 7.38 4.11
N GLY A 36 -9.81 8.03 3.30
CA GLY A 36 -10.40 9.33 3.58
C GLY A 36 -9.47 10.50 3.29
N VAL A 37 -9.65 11.60 4.04
CA VAL A 37 -8.90 12.84 3.83
C VAL A 37 -7.47 12.68 4.37
N VAL A 38 -6.50 12.96 3.51
CA VAL A 38 -5.07 12.98 3.84
C VAL A 38 -4.47 14.28 3.32
N LEU A 39 -3.80 15.01 4.20
CA LEU A 39 -3.20 16.31 3.87
C LEU A 39 -1.78 16.15 3.31
N PRO A 40 -1.27 17.13 2.54
CA PRO A 40 0.11 17.11 2.05
C PRO A 40 1.11 16.93 3.21
N GLY A 41 2.05 15.99 3.03
CA GLY A 41 3.08 15.66 4.02
C GLY A 41 2.68 14.60 5.05
N GLU A 42 1.42 14.16 5.06
CA GLU A 42 1.00 13.07 5.93
C GLU A 42 1.38 11.69 5.36
N VAL A 43 1.68 10.75 6.27
CA VAL A 43 1.91 9.34 5.89
C VAL A 43 0.60 8.73 5.41
N ILE A 44 0.64 8.11 4.23
CA ILE A 44 -0.51 7.43 3.61
C ILE A 44 -0.42 5.91 3.77
N VAL A 45 0.78 5.35 3.64
CA VAL A 45 1.04 3.90 3.68
C VAL A 45 2.23 3.62 4.59
N CYS A 46 2.14 2.52 5.33
CA CYS A 46 3.23 2.00 6.15
C CYS A 46 3.38 0.49 5.89
N ILE A 47 4.61 0.06 5.62
CA ILE A 47 4.98 -1.34 5.42
C ILE A 47 6.13 -1.64 6.38
N LEU A 48 5.95 -2.64 7.23
CA LEU A 48 6.98 -3.14 8.14
C LEU A 48 7.32 -4.56 7.71
N ALA A 49 8.57 -4.79 7.32
CA ALA A 49 9.08 -6.11 6.96
C ALA A 49 10.22 -6.51 7.91
N SER A 50 10.20 -7.74 8.40
CA SER A 50 11.28 -8.32 9.20
C SER A 50 11.86 -9.55 8.51
N SER A 51 13.17 -9.74 8.63
CA SER A 51 13.90 -10.87 8.06
C SER A 51 15.21 -11.10 8.84
N PRO A 52 15.83 -12.30 8.70
CA PRO A 52 17.12 -12.58 9.35
C PRO A 52 18.27 -11.69 8.88
N HIS A 53 18.22 -11.25 7.61
CA HIS A 53 19.22 -10.41 7.00
C HIS A 53 18.55 -9.22 6.31
N ARG A 54 19.20 -8.05 6.37
CA ARG A 54 18.60 -6.78 5.93
C ARG A 54 18.22 -6.74 4.44
N ALA A 55 18.92 -7.49 3.59
CA ALA A 55 18.72 -7.41 2.15
C ALA A 55 17.31 -7.88 1.76
N GLU A 56 16.85 -8.95 2.42
CA GLU A 56 15.54 -9.57 2.28
C GLU A 56 14.44 -8.62 2.78
N ALA A 57 14.63 -7.94 3.92
CA ALA A 57 13.68 -6.95 4.42
C ALA A 57 13.51 -5.78 3.43
N PHE A 58 14.60 -5.27 2.86
CA PHE A 58 14.54 -4.21 1.86
C PHE A 58 13.85 -4.69 0.58
N ALA A 59 14.21 -5.88 0.08
CA ALA A 59 13.61 -6.46 -1.12
C ALA A 59 12.10 -6.69 -0.93
N GLY A 60 11.71 -7.32 0.19
CA GLY A 60 10.31 -7.58 0.49
C GLY A 60 9.49 -6.32 0.68
N CYS A 61 10.01 -5.31 1.38
CA CYS A 61 9.32 -4.02 1.54
C CYS A 61 9.13 -3.31 0.18
N SER A 62 10.17 -3.30 -0.67
CA SER A 62 10.09 -2.73 -2.02
C SER A 62 9.08 -3.47 -2.90
N TRP A 63 9.11 -4.80 -2.88
CA TRP A 63 8.17 -5.61 -3.63
C TRP A 63 6.73 -5.34 -3.18
N THR A 64 6.49 -5.31 -1.86
CA THR A 64 5.15 -5.08 -1.31
C THR A 64 4.55 -3.74 -1.72
N ILE A 65 5.31 -2.65 -1.77
CA ILE A 65 4.75 -1.34 -2.19
C ILE A 65 4.39 -1.35 -3.68
N ASP A 66 5.17 -2.02 -4.52
CA ASP A 66 4.89 -2.16 -5.96
C ASP A 66 3.61 -2.97 -6.20
N GLU A 67 3.43 -4.04 -5.43
CA GLU A 67 2.22 -4.87 -5.46
C GLU A 67 0.98 -4.15 -4.93
N LEU A 68 1.12 -3.44 -3.81
CA LEU A 68 0.05 -2.65 -3.22
C LEU A 68 -0.44 -1.64 -4.24
N LYS A 69 0.48 -0.88 -4.85
CA LYS A 69 0.11 0.08 -5.88
C LYS A 69 -0.63 -0.59 -7.03
N ARG A 70 -0.18 -1.77 -7.47
CA ARG A 70 -0.75 -2.47 -8.64
C ARG A 70 -2.11 -3.09 -8.41
N GLN A 71 -2.33 -3.66 -7.24
CA GLN A 71 -3.47 -4.55 -6.99
C GLN A 71 -4.47 -3.98 -6.00
N ALA A 72 -4.06 -3.10 -5.09
CA ALA A 72 -4.94 -2.60 -4.05
C ALA A 72 -6.07 -1.75 -4.65
N PRO A 73 -7.35 -2.03 -4.30
CA PRO A 73 -8.49 -1.28 -4.81
C PRO A 73 -8.62 0.06 -4.08
N ILE A 74 -7.66 0.96 -4.33
CA ILE A 74 -7.54 2.29 -3.71
C ILE A 74 -7.40 3.32 -4.83
N TRP A 75 -8.16 4.41 -4.71
CA TRP A 75 -8.18 5.50 -5.69
C TRP A 75 -7.92 6.83 -5.02
N LYS A 76 -7.07 7.65 -5.65
CA LYS A 76 -6.76 9.00 -5.18
C LYS A 76 -7.65 10.02 -5.90
N LYS A 77 -8.39 10.80 -5.11
CA LYS A 77 -9.14 11.96 -5.55
C LYS A 77 -8.43 13.23 -5.10
N GLU A 78 -8.09 14.10 -6.04
CA GLU A 78 -7.52 15.41 -5.76
C GLU A 78 -8.61 16.47 -5.74
N ASN A 79 -8.60 17.29 -4.69
CA ASN A 79 -9.53 18.40 -4.49
C ASN A 79 -8.77 19.71 -4.65
N THR A 80 -9.16 20.52 -5.63
CA THR A 80 -8.55 21.83 -5.93
C THR A 80 -9.59 22.94 -5.87
N LYS A 81 -9.15 24.20 -5.90
CA LYS A 81 -10.07 25.36 -5.98
C LYS A 81 -10.95 25.33 -7.23
N SER A 82 -10.50 24.64 -8.28
CA SER A 82 -11.15 24.54 -9.59
C SER A 82 -12.15 23.37 -9.66
N GLY A 83 -12.19 22.51 -8.64
CA GLY A 83 -12.98 21.27 -8.62
C GLY A 83 -12.17 20.04 -8.19
N SER A 84 -12.81 18.88 -8.27
CA SER A 84 -12.25 17.59 -7.87
C SER A 84 -12.11 16.65 -9.06
N PHE A 85 -11.01 15.89 -9.11
CA PHE A 85 -10.77 14.91 -10.16
C PHE A 85 -10.08 13.66 -9.60
N TRP A 86 -10.28 12.54 -10.30
CA TRP A 86 -9.66 11.26 -9.98
C TRP A 86 -8.30 11.16 -10.67
N ILE A 87 -7.31 10.64 -9.95
CA ILE A 87 -6.00 10.32 -10.52
C ILE A 87 -6.07 8.92 -11.11
N GLU A 88 -5.85 8.79 -12.42
CA GLU A 88 -5.70 7.51 -13.09
C GLU A 88 -4.28 6.95 -12.85
N GLY A 89 -4.18 5.69 -12.41
CA GLY A 89 -2.92 4.95 -12.29
C GLY A 89 -2.46 4.66 -10.86
N LEU A 90 -1.20 4.23 -10.74
CA LEU A 90 -0.54 3.74 -9.53
C LEU A 90 -0.09 4.85 -8.56
N GLY A 91 -0.95 5.87 -8.34
CA GLY A 91 -0.68 6.97 -7.42
C GLY A 91 0.46 7.90 -7.81
#